data_AF-A0A6H1NJ89-F1
#
_entry.id   AF-A0A6H1NJ89-F1
#
_cell.length_a   1.000
_cell.length_b   1.000
_cell.length_c   1.000
_cell.angle_alpha   90.00
_cell.angle_beta   90.00
_cell.angle_gamma   90.00
#
_symmetry.space_group_name_H-M   'P 1'
#
loop_
_entity.id
_entity.type
_entity.pdbx_description
1 polymer ?
#
loop_
_entity_poly.entity_id
_entity_poly.type
_entity_poly.pdbx_seq_one_letter_code
_entity_poly.pdbx_strand_id
1 'polypeptide(L)'
;MGQGRYVRADAEGSAGPGGCGGRHRPAGVGRLHDRAGPPPRRRSPKRGGHRALGRSQGGLTSKRHLVCDAVGRPLALVLTGGNANDCTQFTMVMEAIWAPRIGPGRPRTRPSHVIGGKGYSSKVIRTRLRRRGIAHTTPERADQVRNRARRGSRGCRPSTFGQ
;
A
#
# COMPACT_ATOMS: atom_id res chain seq x y z
N MET A 1 -0.43 -28.34 -20.39
CA MET A 1 -0.35 -28.70 -18.96
C MET A 1 0.19 -27.51 -18.20
N GLY A 2 -0.68 -26.83 -17.45
CA GLY A 2 -0.41 -25.50 -16.87
C GLY A 2 0.41 -25.58 -15.58
N GLN A 3 1.67 -25.16 -15.65
CA GLN A 3 2.54 -25.01 -14.49
C GLN A 3 2.18 -23.68 -13.80
N GLY A 4 1.40 -23.75 -12.72
CA GLY A 4 1.13 -22.61 -11.84
C GLY A 4 2.44 -22.16 -11.17
N ARG A 5 2.84 -20.90 -11.38
CA ARG A 5 4.08 -20.35 -10.82
C ARG A 5 3.76 -19.25 -9.80
N TYR A 6 4.29 -19.47 -8.59
CA TYR A 6 4.12 -18.69 -7.37
C TYR A 6 5.12 -17.54 -7.29
N VAL A 7 4.77 -16.43 -6.64
CA VAL A 7 5.69 -15.36 -6.26
C VAL A 7 5.27 -14.75 -4.91
N ARG A 8 6.25 -14.68 -4.00
CA ARG A 8 6.17 -14.16 -2.63
C ARG A 8 6.45 -12.65 -2.63
N ALA A 9 5.67 -11.88 -1.88
CA ALA A 9 6.00 -10.50 -1.54
C ALA A 9 6.20 -10.42 -0.02
N ASP A 10 7.45 -10.28 0.39
CA ASP A 10 7.81 -10.06 1.80
C ASP A 10 7.34 -8.68 2.25
N ALA A 11 6.64 -8.65 3.37
CA ALA A 11 6.24 -7.44 4.07
C ALA A 11 6.59 -7.62 5.55
N GLU A 12 7.62 -6.94 6.02
CA GLU A 12 7.94 -6.85 7.45
C GLU A 12 7.91 -5.40 7.94
N GLY A 13 7.50 -5.25 9.20
CA GLY A 13 7.42 -3.98 9.91
C GLY A 13 6.19 -3.88 10.82
N SER A 14 6.10 -4.75 11.83
CA SER A 14 5.09 -4.72 12.89
C SER A 14 5.49 -3.76 14.03
N ALA A 15 4.53 -2.98 14.56
CA ALA A 15 4.60 -2.43 15.92
C ALA A 15 3.19 -2.36 16.52
N GLY A 16 3.05 -2.88 17.74
CA GLY A 16 1.78 -3.13 18.45
C GLY A 16 1.19 -1.94 19.23
N PRO A 17 0.18 -2.18 20.09
CA PRO A 17 -0.60 -1.13 20.75
C PRO A 17 -0.20 -0.90 22.22
N GLY A 18 -0.22 0.35 22.66
CA GLY A 18 -0.21 0.79 24.06
C GLY A 18 -0.26 2.32 24.06
N GLY A 19 -1.02 3.06 24.86
CA GLY A 19 -1.86 2.82 26.04
C GLY A 19 -2.10 4.22 26.63
N CYS A 20 -3.29 4.49 27.16
CA CYS A 20 -3.68 5.79 27.73
C CYS A 20 -3.11 5.98 29.15
N GLY A 21 -2.78 7.22 29.53
CA GLY A 21 -2.45 7.58 30.91
C GLY A 21 -2.01 9.03 31.06
N GLY A 22 -2.83 9.86 31.72
CA GLY A 22 -2.48 11.24 32.08
C GLY A 22 -1.65 11.32 33.36
N ARG A 23 -1.10 12.52 33.65
CA ARG A 23 -1.01 13.13 34.99
C ARG A 23 -0.44 14.56 34.94
N HIS A 24 -0.67 15.28 36.03
CA HIS A 24 -0.63 16.72 36.25
C HIS A 24 0.78 17.37 36.36
N ARG A 25 0.77 18.70 36.14
CA ARG A 25 1.71 19.83 36.45
C ARG A 25 2.61 19.69 37.71
N PRO A 26 3.69 20.51 37.94
CA PRO A 26 3.74 21.97 37.69
C PRO A 26 5.10 22.67 37.34
N ALA A 27 4.95 23.95 36.97
CA ALA A 27 5.78 25.15 37.16
C ALA A 27 7.25 25.24 36.66
N GLY A 28 7.51 26.32 35.90
CA GLY A 28 8.82 26.92 35.65
C GLY A 28 8.66 28.25 34.92
N VAL A 29 8.67 29.36 35.68
CA VAL A 29 8.63 30.74 35.18
C VAL A 29 10.03 31.14 34.69
N GLY A 30 10.12 31.87 33.58
CA GLY A 30 11.25 32.79 33.36
C GLY A 30 11.84 32.82 31.94
N ARG A 31 11.28 33.68 31.09
CA ARG A 31 11.94 34.84 30.45
C ARG A 31 11.19 35.22 29.17
N LEU A 32 10.58 36.40 29.22
CA LEU A 32 10.04 37.09 28.07
C LEU A 32 11.16 37.39 27.08
N HIS A 33 11.03 36.83 25.87
CA HIS A 33 11.59 37.45 24.68
C HIS A 33 10.43 37.69 23.72
N ASP A 34 9.88 38.91 23.77
CA ASP A 34 8.96 39.45 22.77
C ASP A 34 9.70 39.65 21.44
N ARG A 35 10.03 38.55 20.77
CA ARG A 35 10.34 38.58 19.34
C ARG A 35 9.13 38.05 18.61
N ALA A 36 8.58 38.88 17.71
CA ALA A 36 7.58 38.45 16.75
C ALA A 36 8.05 37.15 16.10
N GLY A 37 7.38 36.04 16.43
CA GLY A 37 7.62 34.77 15.77
C GLY A 37 7.34 34.94 14.27
N PRO A 38 8.07 34.26 13.37
CA PRO A 38 7.80 34.34 11.95
C PRO A 38 6.30 34.03 11.74
N PRO A 39 5.59 34.86 10.94
CA PRO A 39 4.15 34.68 10.76
C PRO A 39 3.87 33.24 10.32
N PRO A 40 2.74 32.63 10.75
CA PRO A 40 2.40 31.28 10.35
C PRO A 40 2.46 31.22 8.83
N ARG A 41 3.49 30.56 8.31
CA ARG A 41 3.76 30.46 6.87
C ARG A 41 2.45 30.02 6.24
N ARG A 42 1.89 30.89 5.38
CA ARG A 42 0.77 30.54 4.51
C ARG A 42 1.08 29.15 3.95
N ARG A 43 0.23 28.16 4.23
CA ARG A 43 0.37 26.83 3.66
C ARG A 43 0.27 27.01 2.15
N SER A 44 1.41 27.10 1.48
CA SER A 44 1.43 27.03 0.03
C SER A 44 0.74 25.73 -0.35
N PRO A 45 -0.15 25.73 -1.37
CA PRO A 45 -0.70 24.51 -1.90
C PRO A 45 0.47 23.55 -2.13
N LYS A 46 0.34 22.33 -1.62
CA LYS A 46 1.33 21.27 -1.84
C LYS A 46 1.47 21.16 -3.35
N ARG A 47 2.59 21.66 -3.91
CA ARG A 47 2.85 21.63 -5.37
C ARG A 47 2.50 20.22 -5.85
N GLY A 48 1.44 20.13 -6.65
CA GLY A 48 0.81 18.88 -7.06
C GLY A 48 1.76 18.11 -7.96
N GLY A 49 2.45 17.15 -7.37
CA GLY A 49 3.32 16.21 -8.06
C GLY A 49 3.61 15.05 -7.12
N HIS A 50 3.63 13.84 -7.65
CA HIS A 50 4.01 12.64 -6.90
C HIS A 50 5.51 12.74 -6.54
N ARG A 51 5.83 13.43 -5.44
CA ARG A 51 7.17 13.35 -4.87
C ARG A 51 7.39 11.92 -4.40
N ALA A 52 8.45 11.29 -4.89
CA ALA A 52 8.86 9.96 -4.44
C ALA A 52 9.34 9.95 -2.97
N LEU A 53 9.45 11.12 -2.32
CA LEU A 53 9.78 11.28 -0.91
C LEU A 53 8.57 11.77 -0.11
N GLY A 54 8.32 11.12 1.02
CA GLY A 54 7.23 11.42 1.95
C GLY A 54 7.75 11.54 3.38
N ARG A 55 7.06 12.31 4.23
CA ARG A 55 7.39 12.38 5.65
C ARG A 55 6.78 11.21 6.41
N SER A 56 7.59 10.52 7.18
CA SER A 56 7.23 9.46 8.13
C SER A 56 7.77 9.78 9.52
N GLN A 57 7.42 8.99 10.54
CA GLN A 57 7.94 9.19 11.90
C GLN A 57 9.48 9.14 11.97
N GLY A 58 10.13 8.36 11.10
CA GLY A 58 11.59 8.28 10.97
C GLY A 58 12.23 9.27 10.00
N GLY A 59 11.51 10.32 9.56
CA GLY A 59 12.02 11.30 8.60
C GLY A 59 11.53 11.10 7.16
N LEU A 60 12.31 11.56 6.19
CA LEU A 60 11.96 11.48 4.76
C LEU A 60 12.22 10.07 4.22
N THR A 61 11.18 9.39 3.78
CA THR A 61 11.24 8.01 3.31
C THR A 61 10.50 7.83 1.97
N SER A 62 10.80 6.72 1.30
CA SER A 62 10.19 6.30 0.04
C SER A 62 9.69 4.85 0.15
N LYS A 63 8.70 4.51 -0.66
CA LYS A 63 8.19 3.16 -0.88
C LYS A 63 8.42 2.76 -2.32
N ARG A 64 8.78 1.49 -2.53
CA ARG A 64 8.90 0.85 -3.84
C ARG A 64 7.71 -0.08 -4.02
N HIS A 65 6.93 0.14 -5.07
CA HIS A 65 5.89 -0.79 -5.49
C HIS A 65 6.38 -1.50 -6.74
N LEU A 66 6.67 -2.79 -6.60
CA LEU A 66 7.33 -3.60 -7.63
C LEU A 66 6.41 -4.73 -8.06
N VAL A 67 6.33 -4.97 -9.36
CA VAL A 67 5.74 -6.19 -9.93
C VAL A 67 6.83 -6.95 -10.65
N CYS A 68 6.90 -8.25 -10.40
CA CYS A 68 7.83 -9.15 -11.07
C CYS A 68 7.10 -10.25 -11.83
N ASP A 69 7.76 -10.81 -12.84
CA ASP A 69 7.35 -12.06 -13.47
C ASP A 69 7.64 -13.26 -12.54
N ALA A 70 7.25 -14.45 -12.98
CA ALA A 70 7.43 -15.70 -12.22
C ALA A 70 8.90 -16.09 -11.97
N VAL A 71 9.84 -15.44 -12.66
CA VAL A 71 11.29 -15.69 -12.56
C VAL A 71 12.01 -14.56 -11.83
N GLY A 72 11.26 -13.56 -11.33
CA GLY A 72 11.78 -12.42 -10.59
C GLY A 72 12.13 -11.20 -11.45
N ARG A 73 11.86 -11.19 -12.76
CA ARG A 73 12.16 -10.03 -13.61
C ARG A 73 11.18 -8.89 -13.35
N PRO A 74 11.64 -7.66 -13.10
CA PRO A 74 10.75 -6.53 -12.87
C PRO A 74 9.95 -6.18 -14.12
N LEU A 75 8.62 -6.09 -13.99
CA LEU A 75 7.67 -5.69 -15.04
C LEU A 75 7.15 -4.26 -14.84
N ALA A 76 7.21 -3.74 -13.61
CA ALA A 76 6.83 -2.37 -13.26
C ALA A 76 7.47 -1.96 -11.93
N LEU A 77 7.92 -0.71 -11.83
CA LEU A 77 8.38 -0.09 -10.60
C LEU A 77 7.74 1.29 -10.46
N VAL A 78 7.05 1.53 -9.34
CA VAL A 78 6.51 2.84 -8.98
C VAL A 78 7.13 3.27 -7.65
N LEU A 79 7.71 4.46 -7.61
CA LEU A 79 8.27 5.06 -6.40
C LEU A 79 7.31 6.11 -5.84
N THR A 80 7.03 6.03 -4.54
CA THR A 80 6.17 6.99 -3.85
C THR A 80 6.76 7.40 -2.52
N GLY A 81 6.33 8.54 -1.98
CA GLY A 81 6.68 8.89 -0.61
C GLY A 81 6.28 7.81 0.40
N GLY A 82 7.03 7.67 1.48
CA GLY A 82 6.84 6.62 2.49
C GLY A 82 5.48 6.66 3.19
N ASN A 83 4.83 7.83 3.20
CA ASN A 83 3.48 8.02 3.71
C ASN A 83 2.36 7.64 2.70
N ALA A 84 2.72 7.21 1.48
CA ALA A 84 1.74 6.78 0.50
C ALA A 84 1.06 5.47 0.95
N ASN A 85 -0.25 5.40 0.73
CA ASN A 85 -1.04 4.20 0.99
C ASN A 85 -0.88 3.19 -0.16
N ASP A 86 -0.53 1.95 0.16
CA ASP A 86 -0.29 0.90 -0.84
C ASP A 86 -1.53 0.61 -1.68
N CYS A 87 -2.73 0.71 -1.10
CA CYS A 87 -3.99 0.50 -1.81
C CYS A 87 -4.20 1.49 -2.98
N THR A 88 -3.75 2.73 -2.84
CA THR A 88 -3.91 3.74 -3.91
C THR A 88 -2.88 3.55 -5.02
N GLN A 89 -1.71 3.00 -4.69
CA GLN A 89 -0.63 2.78 -5.66
C GLN A 89 -0.81 1.51 -6.48
N PHE A 90 -1.61 0.55 -6.00
CA PHE A 90 -1.92 -0.69 -6.73
C PHE A 90 -2.37 -0.43 -8.18
N THR A 91 -3.28 0.53 -8.36
CA THR A 91 -3.78 0.95 -9.68
C THR A 91 -2.64 1.38 -10.60
N MET A 92 -1.80 2.30 -10.12
CA MET A 92 -0.70 2.88 -10.88
C MET A 92 0.28 1.79 -11.33
N VAL A 93 0.61 0.89 -10.41
CA VAL A 93 1.52 -0.22 -10.66
C VAL A 93 0.95 -1.19 -11.70
N MET A 94 -0.34 -1.51 -11.61
CA MET A 94 -1.02 -2.40 -12.56
C MET A 94 -1.19 -1.80 -13.96
N GLU A 95 -1.10 -0.48 -14.10
CA GLU A 95 -1.11 0.23 -15.39
C GLU A 95 0.30 0.36 -15.97
N ALA A 96 1.32 0.40 -15.11
CA ALA A 96 2.73 0.43 -15.50
C ALA A 96 3.30 -0.93 -15.93
N ILE A 97 2.53 -2.02 -15.84
CA ILE A 97 2.98 -3.36 -16.24
C ILE A 97 3.34 -3.38 -17.72
N TRP A 98 4.58 -3.74 -17.99
CA TRP A 98 5.10 -3.93 -19.32
C TRP A 98 5.93 -5.22 -19.37
N ALA A 99 5.43 -6.22 -20.09
CA ALA A 99 6.14 -7.48 -20.33
C ALA A 99 6.48 -7.60 -21.82
N PRO A 100 7.78 -7.56 -22.20
CA PRO A 100 8.18 -7.73 -23.58
C PRO A 100 7.84 -9.13 -24.08
N ARG A 101 7.51 -9.22 -25.37
CA ARG A 101 7.20 -10.49 -26.04
C ARG A 101 8.43 -10.94 -26.83
N ILE A 102 8.68 -12.25 -26.86
CA ILE A 102 9.64 -12.84 -27.81
C ILE A 102 8.91 -12.93 -29.16
N GLY A 103 9.34 -12.11 -30.13
CA GLY A 103 8.74 -12.00 -31.46
C GLY A 103 7.90 -10.73 -31.67
N PRO A 104 7.36 -10.53 -32.89
CA PRO A 104 6.63 -9.32 -33.24
C PRO A 104 5.33 -9.16 -32.44
N GLY A 105 4.93 -7.91 -32.21
CA GLY A 105 3.66 -7.53 -31.59
C GLY A 105 3.79 -6.66 -30.34
N ARG A 106 2.64 -6.22 -29.83
CA ARG A 106 2.57 -5.33 -28.66
C ARG A 106 2.98 -6.07 -27.37
N PRO A 107 3.74 -5.42 -26.47
CA PRO A 107 4.04 -5.92 -25.14
C PRO A 107 2.77 -6.30 -24.35
N ARG A 108 2.88 -7.33 -23.51
CA ARG A 108 1.76 -7.74 -22.65
C ARG A 108 1.66 -6.80 -21.46
N THR A 109 0.51 -6.16 -21.31
CA THR A 109 0.23 -5.22 -20.20
C THR A 109 -0.73 -5.78 -19.16
N ARG A 110 -1.38 -6.91 -19.43
CA ARG A 110 -2.32 -7.57 -18.52
C ARG A 110 -1.74 -8.90 -18.00
N PRO A 111 -1.52 -9.03 -16.68
CA PRO A 111 -1.15 -10.31 -16.09
C PRO A 111 -2.35 -11.27 -16.08
N SER A 112 -2.08 -12.58 -16.17
CA SER A 112 -3.08 -13.64 -16.04
C SER A 112 -3.47 -13.89 -14.59
N HIS A 113 -2.49 -13.84 -13.68
CA HIS A 113 -2.65 -14.02 -12.25
C HIS A 113 -1.80 -13.00 -11.49
N VAL A 114 -2.33 -12.48 -10.37
CA VAL A 114 -1.61 -11.55 -9.48
C VAL A 114 -1.55 -12.13 -8.07
N ILE A 115 -0.35 -12.25 -7.53
CA ILE A 115 -0.15 -12.55 -6.12
C ILE A 115 0.20 -11.23 -5.43
N GLY A 116 -0.65 -10.81 -4.51
CA GLY A 116 -0.48 -9.55 -3.79
C GLY A 116 -0.40 -9.81 -2.29
N GLY A 117 0.38 -8.99 -1.59
CA GLY A 117 0.40 -9.02 -0.13
C GLY A 117 -0.94 -8.63 0.49
N LYS A 118 -1.09 -8.92 1.78
CA LYS A 118 -2.24 -8.56 2.62
C LYS A 118 -2.57 -7.06 2.65
N GLY A 119 -1.60 -6.22 2.27
CA GLY A 119 -1.77 -4.81 1.96
C GLY A 119 -2.93 -4.51 1.00
N TYR A 120 -3.15 -5.40 0.02
CA TYR A 120 -4.07 -5.23 -1.10
C TYR A 120 -5.42 -5.93 -0.94
N SER A 121 -5.79 -6.38 0.28
CA SER A 121 -7.01 -7.17 0.52
C SER A 121 -8.34 -6.41 0.38
N SER A 122 -8.30 -5.15 -0.08
CA SER A 122 -9.48 -4.29 -0.15
C SER A 122 -10.51 -4.78 -1.18
N LYS A 123 -11.80 -4.58 -0.90
CA LYS A 123 -12.89 -4.92 -1.82
C LYS A 123 -12.74 -4.20 -3.17
N VAL A 124 -12.27 -2.95 -3.15
CA VAL A 124 -12.04 -2.14 -4.36
C VAL A 124 -11.01 -2.80 -5.29
N ILE A 125 -9.87 -3.24 -4.74
CA ILE A 125 -8.81 -3.90 -5.51
C ILE A 125 -9.32 -5.22 -6.10
N ARG A 126 -9.98 -6.05 -5.30
CA ARG A 126 -10.53 -7.32 -5.76
C ARG A 126 -11.59 -7.15 -6.85
N THR A 127 -12.48 -6.17 -6.70
CA THR A 127 -13.47 -5.83 -7.73
C THR A 127 -12.80 -5.36 -9.02
N ARG A 128 -11.75 -4.53 -8.92
CA ARG A 128 -10.99 -4.08 -10.10
C ARG A 128 -10.32 -5.25 -10.83
N LEU A 129 -9.72 -6.18 -10.09
CA LEU A 129 -9.10 -7.39 -10.67
C LEU A 129 -10.11 -8.29 -11.36
N ARG A 130 -11.28 -8.52 -10.74
CA ARG A 130 -12.38 -9.27 -11.35
C ARG A 130 -12.91 -8.61 -12.62
N ARG A 131 -13.13 -7.29 -12.60
CA ARG A 131 -13.57 -6.52 -13.78
C ARG A 131 -12.58 -6.61 -14.95
N ARG A 132 -11.28 -6.70 -14.65
CA ARG A 132 -10.24 -6.89 -15.66
C ARG A 132 -10.03 -8.36 -16.07
N GLY A 133 -10.78 -9.30 -15.49
CA GLY A 133 -10.62 -10.74 -15.73
C GLY A 133 -9.24 -11.26 -15.32
N ILE A 134 -8.69 -10.75 -14.22
CA ILE A 134 -7.37 -11.14 -13.68
C ILE A 134 -7.59 -12.00 -12.44
N ALA A 135 -7.08 -13.23 -12.47
CA ALA A 135 -7.07 -14.11 -11.31
C ALA A 135 -6.15 -13.54 -10.22
N HIS A 136 -6.48 -13.74 -8.94
CA HIS A 136 -5.66 -13.17 -7.88
C HIS A 136 -5.67 -13.96 -6.58
N THR A 137 -4.52 -13.96 -5.93
CA THR A 137 -4.29 -14.47 -4.58
C THR A 137 -3.89 -13.31 -3.70
N THR A 138 -4.72 -12.96 -2.72
CA THR A 138 -4.45 -11.82 -1.84
C THR A 138 -4.95 -12.12 -0.43
N PRO A 139 -4.06 -12.47 0.52
CA PRO A 139 -4.44 -12.88 1.86
C PRO A 139 -5.28 -11.81 2.57
N GLU A 140 -6.27 -12.25 3.32
CA GLU A 140 -7.08 -11.34 4.12
C GLU A 140 -6.31 -10.78 5.32
N ARG A 141 -6.71 -9.58 5.74
CA ARG A 141 -6.16 -9.03 6.97
C ARG A 141 -6.77 -9.70 8.21
N ALA A 142 -5.99 -9.77 9.29
CA ALA A 142 -6.40 -10.49 10.50
C ALA A 142 -7.57 -9.79 11.20
N ASP A 143 -7.58 -8.46 11.17
CA ASP A 143 -8.69 -7.61 11.58
C ASP A 143 -9.93 -7.84 10.71
N GLN A 144 -9.76 -8.05 9.40
CA GLN A 144 -10.89 -8.36 8.49
C GLN A 144 -11.49 -9.73 8.81
N VAL A 145 -10.66 -10.75 9.05
CA VAL A 145 -11.11 -12.08 9.49
C VAL A 145 -11.87 -11.98 10.82
N ARG A 146 -11.30 -11.27 11.81
CA ARG A 146 -11.92 -11.08 13.13
C ARG A 146 -13.24 -10.30 13.04
N ASN A 147 -13.28 -9.23 12.25
CA ASN A 147 -14.49 -8.42 12.06
C ASN A 147 -15.59 -9.21 11.34
N ARG A 148 -15.22 -10.05 10.35
CA ARG A 148 -16.18 -10.98 9.75
C ARG A 148 -16.73 -11.94 10.80
N ALA A 149 -15.88 -12.58 11.58
CA ALA A 149 -16.31 -13.52 12.62
C ALA A 149 -17.26 -12.86 13.63
N ARG A 150 -16.95 -11.64 14.08
CA ARG A 150 -17.82 -10.85 14.97
C ARG A 150 -19.19 -10.53 14.36
N ARG A 151 -19.28 -10.39 13.04
CA ARG A 151 -20.55 -10.11 12.34
C ARG A 151 -21.38 -11.37 12.10
N GLY A 152 -20.85 -12.57 12.36
CA GLY A 152 -21.56 -13.84 12.16
C GLY A 152 -22.13 -13.96 10.74
N SER A 153 -23.42 -14.28 10.62
CA SER A 153 -24.14 -14.38 9.33
C SER A 153 -24.21 -13.06 8.54
N ARG A 154 -24.03 -11.91 9.19
CA ARG A 154 -23.92 -10.59 8.54
C ARG A 154 -22.50 -10.31 8.03
N GLY A 155 -21.55 -11.19 8.34
CA GLY A 155 -20.20 -11.17 7.77
C GLY A 155 -20.22 -11.65 6.32
N CYS A 156 -19.57 -10.92 5.41
CA CYS A 156 -19.39 -11.42 4.04
C CYS A 156 -18.64 -12.75 4.04
N ARG A 157 -18.87 -13.61 3.03
CA ARG A 157 -18.14 -14.88 2.90
C ARG A 157 -16.61 -14.67 2.86
N PRO A 158 -15.81 -15.61 3.38
CA PRO A 158 -14.37 -15.54 3.29
C PRO A 158 -13.88 -15.44 1.86
N SER A 159 -12.76 -14.76 1.66
CA SER A 159 -12.11 -14.79 0.37
C SER A 159 -11.50 -16.15 0.12
N THR A 160 -12.09 -16.88 -0.82
CA THR A 160 -11.41 -17.96 -1.50
C THR A 160 -10.29 -17.36 -2.33
N PHE A 161 -9.06 -17.84 -2.12
CA PHE A 161 -7.97 -17.64 -3.05
C PHE A 161 -8.29 -18.52 -4.27
N GLY A 162 -8.45 -17.91 -5.44
CA GLY A 162 -8.66 -18.69 -6.66
C GLY A 162 -7.44 -19.57 -6.93
N GLN A 163 -7.69 -20.87 -7.09
CA GLN A 163 -6.74 -21.86 -7.62
C GLN A 163 -6.71 -21.76 -9.15
#